data_AF-A0A6L8K6E9-F1
#
_entry.id   AF-A0A6L8K6E9-F1
#
_cell.length_a   1.000
_cell.length_b   1.000
_cell.length_c   1.000
_cell.angle_alpha   90.00
_cell.angle_beta   90.00
_cell.angle_gamma   90.00
#
_symmetry.space_group_name_H-M   'P 1'
#
loop_
_entity.id
_entity.type
_entity.pdbx_description
1 polymer ?
#
loop_
_entity_poly.entity_id
_entity_poly.type
_entity_poly.pdbx_seq_one_letter_code
_entity_poly.pdbx_strand_id
1 'polypeptide(L)'
;MYRRSCGSRGAFGQIAKECGIDQLLFRWYSFKKKGGKNLPIYAFSNYLTAVSRAGLAYVLNFSLMRVQEAWSLPLDCLRFEDDERLGEVAMLCGETTKTVHDDDARWVTSPSVEVAVRALQIIASLRQKLREACGERPQDSSPRLIQTVCEPWTHRSVNGERVEKVNYPSYTDLLDCCPKLFDPSELRVTQEDWNLAKLITPTLDEERFGVGKMWNFSWHQLRRTGAVNMQASGLVSNFSIQYQLKHSILSSSLYYGQGYSRLSINREARAEYIRTMYELMGMELAQLFSDRFVSPYGAARKQIILQLVTQSDDKKLLAASKAGRVAWRKTLLGGCTKTGSCEYGGIDNIVRCGGGDNKGPCADALFDRERLQRIQRLLQTIDERLEHAEVGSPYQQSLEAQRRSLENALNVLRTQ
;
A
#
# COMPACT_ATOMS: atom_id res chain seq x y z
N MET A 1 -13.04 48.22 -31.76
CA MET A 1 -11.79 48.99 -31.93
C MET A 1 -11.50 49.74 -30.61
N TYR A 2 -11.04 49.05 -29.56
CA TYR A 2 -10.65 49.68 -28.29
C TYR A 2 -9.15 49.96 -28.33
N ARG A 3 -8.81 51.26 -28.26
CA ARG A 3 -7.45 51.79 -28.41
C ARG A 3 -6.52 51.25 -27.33
N ARG A 4 -5.36 50.78 -27.80
CA ARG A 4 -4.13 50.59 -27.02
C ARG A 4 -3.61 51.96 -26.56
N SER A 5 -3.68 52.24 -25.27
CA SER A 5 -2.83 53.25 -24.62
C SER A 5 -2.79 53.03 -23.11
N CYS A 6 -1.83 52.26 -22.62
CA CYS A 6 -1.27 52.49 -21.28
C CYS A 6 0.07 51.77 -21.15
N GLY A 7 1.15 52.54 -21.18
CA GLY A 7 2.43 52.15 -20.61
C GLY A 7 2.37 52.36 -19.10
N SER A 8 1.98 51.34 -18.36
CA SER A 8 2.10 51.27 -16.89
C SER A 8 1.90 49.80 -16.50
N ARG A 9 2.19 49.44 -15.25
CA ARG A 9 1.99 48.08 -14.72
C ARG A 9 0.54 47.64 -15.02
N GLY A 10 0.34 46.71 -15.96
CA GLY A 10 -0.97 46.43 -16.56
C GLY A 10 -2.08 46.20 -15.53
N ALA A 11 -3.27 46.77 -15.77
CA ALA A 11 -4.43 46.93 -14.86
C ALA A 11 -4.62 45.89 -13.74
N PHE A 12 -4.43 44.59 -14.00
CA PHE A 12 -4.55 43.55 -12.97
C PHE A 12 -3.48 43.65 -11.87
N GLY A 13 -2.24 44.02 -12.21
CA GLY A 13 -1.16 44.17 -11.22
C GLY A 13 -1.45 45.26 -10.19
N GLN A 14 -2.19 46.31 -10.56
CA GLN A 14 -2.65 47.33 -9.63
C GLN A 14 -3.75 46.78 -8.71
N ILE A 15 -4.75 46.11 -9.26
CA ILE A 15 -5.82 45.46 -8.50
C ILE A 15 -5.24 44.44 -7.50
N ALA A 16 -4.28 43.62 -7.94
CA ALA A 16 -3.61 42.66 -7.07
C ALA A 16 -2.88 43.33 -5.90
N LYS A 17 -2.31 44.52 -6.12
CA LYS A 17 -1.66 45.31 -5.07
C LYS A 17 -2.67 45.93 -4.11
N GLU A 18 -3.78 46.45 -4.62
CA GLU A 18 -4.89 46.98 -3.81
C GLU A 18 -5.52 45.89 -2.93
N CYS A 19 -5.60 44.65 -3.43
CA CYS A 19 -6.03 43.48 -2.67
C CYS A 19 -4.94 42.84 -1.79
N GLY A 20 -3.69 43.33 -1.83
CA GLY A 20 -2.58 42.81 -1.02
C GLY A 20 -2.07 41.42 -1.41
N ILE A 21 -2.33 40.95 -2.64
CA ILE A 21 -1.96 39.62 -3.13
C ILE A 21 -0.85 39.64 -4.20
N ASP A 22 -0.36 40.82 -4.59
CA ASP A 22 0.63 41.00 -5.65
C ASP A 22 1.95 40.25 -5.37
N GLN A 23 2.49 40.36 -4.16
CA GLN A 23 3.73 39.68 -3.77
C GLN A 23 3.56 38.16 -3.78
N LEU A 24 2.42 37.66 -3.31
CA LEU A 24 2.08 36.24 -3.30
C LEU A 24 2.02 35.68 -4.74
N LEU A 25 1.28 36.37 -5.62
CA LEU A 25 1.15 35.97 -7.01
C LEU A 25 2.50 36.06 -7.74
N PHE A 26 3.30 37.10 -7.50
CA PHE A 26 4.64 37.23 -8.08
C PHE A 26 5.60 36.12 -7.61
N ARG A 27 5.50 35.73 -6.34
CA ARG A 27 6.28 34.63 -5.78
C ARG A 27 5.96 33.31 -6.48
N TRP A 28 4.68 32.97 -6.65
CA TRP A 28 4.28 31.65 -7.13
C TRP A 28 4.09 31.56 -8.65
N TYR A 29 3.99 32.69 -9.34
CA TYR A 29 3.90 32.72 -10.79
C TYR A 29 5.27 32.59 -11.46
N SER A 30 5.44 31.57 -12.28
CA SER A 30 6.65 31.37 -13.10
C SER A 30 6.53 32.10 -14.42
N PHE A 31 7.26 33.20 -14.58
CA PHE A 31 7.34 33.90 -15.86
C PHE A 31 8.05 33.03 -16.90
N LYS A 32 7.34 32.64 -17.97
CA LYS A 32 7.95 31.91 -19.10
C LYS A 32 9.02 32.71 -19.85
N LYS A 33 9.06 34.04 -19.67
CA LYS A 33 10.11 34.93 -20.19
C LYS A 33 10.80 35.66 -19.02
N LYS A 34 12.12 35.48 -18.88
CA LYS A 34 12.95 36.25 -17.95
C LYS A 34 12.76 37.75 -18.23
N GLY A 35 12.27 38.52 -17.25
CA GLY A 35 12.16 39.99 -17.34
C GLY A 35 10.75 40.59 -17.41
N GLY A 36 9.67 39.79 -17.34
CA GLY A 36 8.32 40.33 -17.22
C GLY A 36 8.10 41.02 -15.86
N LYS A 37 8.02 42.36 -15.82
CA LYS A 37 7.71 43.13 -14.59
C LYS A 37 6.21 43.23 -14.29
N ASN A 38 5.35 42.86 -15.25
CA ASN A 38 3.90 43.02 -15.13
C ASN A 38 3.23 41.67 -14.83
N LEU A 39 2.41 41.64 -13.78
CA LEU A 39 1.60 40.50 -13.40
C LEU A 39 0.37 40.41 -14.32
N PRO A 40 0.23 39.37 -15.16
CA PRO A 40 -0.94 39.21 -16.00
C PRO A 40 -2.12 38.60 -15.23
N ILE A 41 -3.35 38.84 -15.66
CA ILE A 41 -4.57 38.31 -15.01
C ILE A 41 -4.59 36.77 -14.88
N TYR A 42 -4.07 36.06 -15.89
CA TYR A 42 -3.98 34.60 -15.86
C TYR A 42 -3.00 34.06 -14.80
N ALA A 43 -2.16 34.91 -14.19
CA ALA A 43 -1.35 34.53 -13.04
C ALA A 43 -2.22 34.11 -11.85
N PHE A 44 -3.42 34.70 -11.71
CA PHE A 44 -4.35 34.33 -10.65
C PHE A 44 -4.90 32.92 -10.84
N SER A 45 -5.41 32.57 -12.03
CA SER A 45 -5.85 31.20 -12.35
C SER A 45 -4.74 30.17 -12.18
N ASN A 46 -3.50 30.52 -12.56
CA ASN A 46 -2.34 29.65 -12.35
C ASN A 46 -2.07 29.42 -10.87
N TYR A 47 -2.17 30.47 -10.05
CA TYR A 47 -2.02 30.35 -8.60
C TYR A 47 -3.13 29.49 -7.97
N LEU A 48 -4.40 29.68 -8.33
CA LEU A 48 -5.50 28.83 -7.84
C LEU A 48 -5.30 27.35 -8.24
N THR A 49 -4.81 27.12 -9.47
CA THR A 49 -4.47 25.77 -9.95
C THR A 49 -3.29 25.17 -9.17
N ALA A 50 -2.28 25.98 -8.84
CA ALA A 50 -1.15 25.59 -8.02
C ALA A 50 -1.60 25.14 -6.63
N VAL A 51 -2.41 25.96 -5.95
CA VAL A 51 -3.01 25.62 -4.65
C VAL A 51 -3.87 24.36 -4.75
N SER A 52 -4.65 24.23 -5.83
CA SER A 52 -5.50 23.04 -6.04
C SER A 52 -4.69 21.75 -6.10
N ARG A 53 -3.60 21.75 -6.88
CA ARG A 53 -2.76 20.57 -7.06
C ARG A 53 -1.88 20.28 -5.84
N ALA A 54 -1.36 21.32 -5.18
CA ALA A 54 -0.59 21.17 -3.94
C ALA A 54 -1.47 20.67 -2.80
N GLY A 55 -2.70 21.19 -2.69
CA GLY A 55 -3.71 20.73 -1.72
C GLY A 55 -4.07 19.26 -1.92
N LEU A 56 -4.29 18.83 -3.17
CA LEU A 56 -4.50 17.41 -3.49
C LEU A 56 -3.32 16.53 -3.04
N ALA A 57 -2.08 16.95 -3.31
CA ALA A 57 -0.90 16.23 -2.87
C ALA A 57 -0.80 16.17 -1.33
N TYR A 58 -1.14 17.26 -0.65
CA TYR A 58 -1.17 17.32 0.81
C TYR A 58 -2.21 16.34 1.38
N VAL A 59 -3.43 16.33 0.85
CA VAL A 59 -4.49 15.38 1.24
C VAL A 59 -4.04 13.93 1.04
N LEU A 60 -3.41 13.62 -0.09
CA LEU A 60 -2.95 12.25 -0.40
C LEU A 60 -1.81 11.76 0.53
N ASN A 61 -0.97 12.67 1.04
CA ASN A 61 0.11 12.31 1.98
C ASN A 61 -0.41 11.78 3.32
N PHE A 62 -1.59 12.21 3.76
CA PHE A 62 -2.10 11.89 5.10
C PHE A 62 -3.30 10.92 5.11
N SER A 63 -3.88 10.62 3.95
CA SER A 63 -5.12 9.83 3.86
C SER A 63 -4.93 8.41 3.32
N LEU A 64 -3.80 8.13 2.66
CA LEU A 64 -3.55 6.92 1.87
C LEU A 64 -4.57 6.72 0.73
N MET A 65 -5.37 7.73 0.36
CA MET A 65 -6.33 7.64 -0.74
C MET A 65 -5.65 7.40 -2.10
N ARG A 66 -6.40 6.87 -3.07
CA ARG A 66 -6.02 6.89 -4.48
C ARG A 66 -6.26 8.29 -5.03
N VAL A 67 -5.51 8.67 -6.06
CA VAL A 67 -5.66 9.99 -6.68
C VAL A 67 -7.09 10.24 -7.18
N GLN A 68 -7.77 9.20 -7.68
CA GLN A 68 -9.16 9.32 -8.14
C GLN A 68 -10.12 9.57 -6.97
N GLU A 69 -9.94 8.87 -5.85
CA GLU A 69 -10.77 9.02 -4.64
C GLU A 69 -10.61 10.42 -4.05
N ALA A 70 -9.36 10.93 -3.97
CA ALA A 70 -9.11 12.28 -3.48
C ALA A 70 -9.63 13.37 -4.44
N TRP A 71 -9.66 13.09 -5.75
CA TRP A 71 -10.21 14.00 -6.76
C TRP A 71 -11.74 14.08 -6.72
N SER A 72 -12.42 12.99 -6.33
CA SER A 72 -13.87 12.92 -6.24
C SER A 72 -14.42 13.37 -4.88
N LEU A 73 -13.59 13.81 -3.94
CA LEU A 73 -14.04 14.24 -2.63
C LEU A 73 -15.09 15.37 -2.74
N PRO A 74 -16.20 15.29 -1.98
CA PRO A 74 -17.17 16.38 -1.89
C PRO A 74 -16.62 17.57 -1.10
N LEU A 75 -17.30 18.71 -1.15
CA LEU A 75 -16.91 19.91 -0.38
C LEU A 75 -16.90 19.68 1.13
N ASP A 76 -17.85 18.91 1.66
CA ASP A 76 -18.01 18.60 3.08
C ASP A 76 -17.27 17.31 3.49
N CYS A 77 -16.21 16.95 2.76
CA CYS A 77 -15.51 15.69 2.97
C CYS A 77 -14.80 15.57 4.32
N LEU A 78 -14.36 16.67 4.93
CA LEU A 78 -13.64 16.63 6.20
C LEU A 78 -14.63 16.63 7.37
N ARG A 79 -14.58 15.58 8.19
CA ARG A 79 -15.37 15.43 9.41
C ARG A 79 -14.44 15.19 10.60
N PHE A 80 -14.87 15.68 11.75
CA PHE A 80 -14.25 15.39 13.04
C PHE A 80 -15.27 14.62 13.87
N GLU A 81 -14.84 13.53 14.48
CA GLU A 81 -15.65 12.71 15.38
C GLU A 81 -14.99 12.70 16.76
N ASP A 82 -15.75 13.04 17.78
CA ASP A 82 -15.28 12.99 19.17
C ASP A 82 -15.48 11.58 19.73
N ASP A 83 -14.38 10.87 19.94
CA ASP A 83 -14.38 9.59 20.65
C ASP A 83 -14.03 9.81 22.12
N GLU A 84 -14.81 9.21 23.03
CA GLU A 84 -14.63 9.37 24.49
C GLU A 84 -13.23 8.97 24.99
N ARG A 85 -12.52 8.10 24.26
CA ARG A 85 -11.20 7.56 24.65
C ARG A 85 -10.07 8.12 23.82
N LEU A 86 -10.30 8.34 22.52
CA LEU A 86 -9.28 8.76 21.56
C LEU A 86 -9.25 10.29 21.36
N GLY A 87 -10.29 11.00 21.81
CA GLY A 87 -10.49 12.42 21.53
C GLY A 87 -10.96 12.65 20.10
N GLU A 88 -10.67 13.84 19.58
CA GLU A 88 -11.10 14.25 18.25
C GLU A 88 -10.35 13.49 17.14
N VAL A 89 -11.09 12.78 16.29
CA VAL A 89 -10.57 12.01 15.16
C VAL A 89 -10.97 12.66 13.85
N ALA A 90 -9.97 13.11 13.07
CA ALA A 90 -10.19 13.66 11.74
C ALA A 90 -10.36 12.56 10.70
N MET A 91 -11.38 12.71 9.85
CA MET A 91 -11.67 11.78 8.76
C MET A 91 -12.02 12.52 7.46
N LEU A 92 -11.63 11.92 6.34
CA LEU A 92 -12.15 12.29 5.02
C LEU A 92 -13.23 11.29 4.61
N CYS A 93 -14.36 11.79 4.13
CA CYS A 93 -15.51 11.03 3.66
C CYS A 93 -15.70 11.25 2.16
N GLY A 94 -15.93 10.17 1.42
CA GLY A 94 -16.21 10.20 -0.02
C GLY A 94 -16.42 8.81 -0.58
N GLU A 95 -16.32 8.66 -1.90
CA GLU A 95 -16.62 7.38 -2.57
C GLU A 95 -15.34 6.61 -2.95
N THR A 96 -15.40 5.27 -2.90
CA THR A 96 -14.41 4.40 -3.54
C THR A 96 -15.12 3.35 -4.40
N THR A 97 -14.54 3.05 -5.57
CA THR A 97 -15.14 2.13 -6.56
C THR A 97 -14.16 1.09 -7.11
N LYS A 98 -12.86 1.20 -6.79
CA LYS A 98 -11.82 0.42 -7.49
C LYS A 98 -11.72 -1.04 -7.06
N THR A 99 -11.85 -1.28 -5.76
CA THR A 99 -11.66 -2.62 -5.15
C THR A 99 -12.82 -3.00 -4.24
N VAL A 100 -13.47 -1.99 -3.68
CA VAL A 100 -14.73 -2.06 -2.95
C VAL A 100 -15.57 -0.92 -3.51
N HIS A 101 -16.87 -1.14 -3.67
CA HIS A 101 -17.82 -0.07 -3.94
C HIS A 101 -18.40 0.38 -2.61
N ASP A 102 -18.10 1.60 -2.21
CA ASP A 102 -18.50 2.20 -0.94
C ASP A 102 -18.69 3.70 -1.17
N ASP A 103 -19.93 4.17 -1.03
CA ASP A 103 -20.37 5.55 -1.24
C ASP A 103 -20.22 6.44 0.00
N ASP A 104 -19.95 5.86 1.17
CA ASP A 104 -19.58 6.56 2.41
C ASP A 104 -18.23 6.04 2.95
N ALA A 105 -17.26 5.93 2.07
CA ALA A 105 -15.93 5.50 2.44
C ALA A 105 -15.24 6.56 3.31
N ARG A 106 -14.75 6.11 4.48
CA ARG A 106 -14.06 6.96 5.46
C ARG A 106 -12.58 6.66 5.56
N TRP A 107 -11.76 7.70 5.60
CA TRP A 107 -10.31 7.64 5.76
C TRP A 107 -9.90 8.43 6.99
N VAL A 108 -9.36 7.77 8.01
CA VAL A 108 -8.74 8.47 9.15
C VAL A 108 -7.51 9.22 8.65
N THR A 109 -7.36 10.48 9.05
CA THR A 109 -6.30 11.37 8.57
C THR A 109 -5.74 12.23 9.70
N SER A 110 -4.66 12.95 9.42
CA SER A 110 -4.16 13.98 10.32
C SER A 110 -5.06 15.24 10.27
N PRO A 111 -5.37 15.88 11.41
CA PRO A 111 -6.02 17.20 11.45
C PRO A 111 -5.29 18.27 10.63
N SER A 112 -3.97 18.09 10.40
CA SER A 112 -3.18 18.99 9.55
C SER A 112 -3.72 19.10 8.12
N VAL A 113 -4.53 18.14 7.64
CA VAL A 113 -5.15 18.20 6.32
C VAL A 113 -6.15 19.35 6.16
N GLU A 114 -6.68 19.87 7.28
CA GLU A 114 -7.71 20.89 7.29
C GLU A 114 -7.31 22.14 6.49
N VAL A 115 -6.06 22.58 6.58
CA VAL A 115 -5.57 23.75 5.84
C VAL A 115 -5.70 23.56 4.33
N ALA A 116 -5.43 22.35 3.84
CA ALA A 116 -5.56 22.01 2.44
C ALA A 116 -7.04 21.95 2.04
N VAL A 117 -7.87 21.27 2.81
CA VAL A 117 -9.32 21.15 2.54
C VAL A 117 -9.98 22.53 2.50
N ARG A 118 -9.73 23.39 3.49
CA ARG A 118 -10.26 24.77 3.53
C ARG A 118 -9.84 25.59 2.32
N ALA A 119 -8.57 25.52 1.93
CA ALA A 119 -8.08 26.23 0.74
C ALA A 119 -8.80 25.76 -0.54
N LEU A 120 -9.00 24.44 -0.68
CA LEU A 120 -9.71 23.87 -1.82
C LEU A 120 -11.20 24.23 -1.82
N GLN A 121 -11.86 24.20 -0.65
CA GLN A 121 -13.25 24.64 -0.48
C GLN A 121 -13.46 26.10 -0.92
N ILE A 122 -12.54 27.00 -0.57
CA ILE A 122 -12.59 28.41 -0.99
C ILE A 122 -12.50 28.51 -2.52
N ILE A 123 -11.57 27.79 -3.14
CA ILE A 123 -11.39 27.80 -4.61
C ILE A 123 -12.62 27.23 -5.32
N ALA A 124 -13.15 26.11 -4.83
CA ALA A 124 -14.34 25.49 -5.38
C ALA A 124 -15.58 26.39 -5.22
N SER A 125 -15.74 27.04 -4.06
CA SER A 125 -16.81 28.02 -3.83
C SER A 125 -16.71 29.22 -4.78
N LEU A 126 -15.50 29.72 -5.04
CA LEU A 126 -15.27 30.78 -6.02
C LEU A 126 -15.68 30.34 -7.43
N ARG A 127 -15.26 29.14 -7.85
CA ARG A 127 -15.57 28.59 -9.18
C ARG A 127 -17.05 28.28 -9.36
N GLN A 128 -17.72 27.81 -8.32
CA GLN A 128 -19.17 27.62 -8.32
C GLN A 128 -19.90 28.96 -8.56
N LYS A 129 -19.55 30.02 -7.81
CA LYS A 129 -20.13 31.35 -8.01
C LYS A 129 -19.90 31.90 -9.42
N LEU A 130 -18.73 31.64 -10.00
CA LEU A 130 -18.43 32.03 -11.39
C LEU A 130 -19.33 31.30 -12.40
N ARG A 131 -19.56 30.00 -12.21
CA ARG A 131 -20.45 29.21 -13.07
C ARG A 131 -21.90 29.67 -12.98
N GLU A 132 -22.38 29.91 -11.76
CA GLU A 132 -23.71 30.46 -11.50
C GLU A 132 -23.88 31.83 -12.18
N ALA A 133 -22.88 32.72 -12.07
CA ALA A 133 -22.87 34.01 -12.75
C ALA A 133 -22.83 33.90 -14.29
N CYS A 134 -22.29 32.79 -14.82
CA CYS A 134 -22.31 32.47 -16.24
C CYS A 134 -23.58 31.71 -16.70
N GLY A 135 -24.53 31.46 -15.81
CA GLY A 135 -25.80 30.77 -16.12
C GLY A 135 -25.69 29.24 -16.18
N GLU A 136 -24.56 28.65 -15.75
CA GLU A 136 -24.43 27.20 -15.60
C GLU A 136 -25.18 26.75 -14.34
N ARG A 137 -26.07 25.75 -14.47
CA ARG A 137 -26.72 25.12 -13.32
C ARG A 137 -25.82 24.04 -12.72
N PRO A 138 -25.83 23.85 -11.39
CA PRO A 138 -25.13 22.73 -10.76
C PRO A 138 -25.68 21.42 -11.32
N GLN A 139 -24.79 20.55 -11.84
CA GLN A 139 -25.18 19.21 -12.30
C GLN A 139 -25.18 18.19 -11.15
N ASP A 140 -24.30 18.36 -10.16
CA ASP A 140 -24.18 17.45 -9.01
C ASP A 140 -24.89 18.03 -7.77
N SER A 141 -25.52 17.15 -6.98
CA SER A 141 -26.13 17.47 -5.68
C SER A 141 -25.10 17.82 -4.61
N SER A 142 -23.86 17.34 -4.75
CA SER A 142 -22.72 17.70 -3.88
C SER A 142 -21.55 18.18 -4.73
N PRO A 143 -21.12 19.46 -4.62
CA PRO A 143 -20.00 19.95 -5.41
C PRO A 143 -18.70 19.25 -4.97
N ARG A 144 -17.83 18.97 -5.94
CA ARG A 144 -16.52 18.38 -5.67
C ARG A 144 -15.52 19.43 -5.18
N LEU A 145 -14.60 18.98 -4.34
CA LEU A 145 -13.50 19.76 -3.78
C LEU A 145 -12.54 20.26 -4.86
N ILE A 146 -12.32 19.45 -5.90
CA ILE A 146 -11.53 19.82 -7.08
C ILE A 146 -12.46 20.07 -8.26
N GLN A 147 -12.55 21.32 -8.67
CA GLN A 147 -13.37 21.74 -9.81
C GLN A 147 -12.52 22.10 -11.03
N THR A 148 -13.07 21.89 -12.22
CA THR A 148 -12.43 22.32 -13.47
C THR A 148 -12.33 23.86 -13.53
N VAL A 149 -11.22 24.33 -14.08
CA VAL A 149 -10.90 25.75 -14.28
C VAL A 149 -11.98 26.40 -15.13
N CYS A 150 -12.62 27.45 -14.61
CA CYS A 150 -13.74 28.14 -15.26
C CYS A 150 -13.62 29.68 -15.22
N GLU A 151 -12.43 30.22 -14.89
CA GLU A 151 -12.30 31.68 -14.79
C GLU A 151 -12.37 32.34 -16.19
N PRO A 152 -13.07 33.49 -16.32
CA PRO A 152 -13.48 34.05 -17.61
C PRO A 152 -12.32 34.61 -18.46
N TRP A 153 -11.15 34.79 -17.86
CA TRP A 153 -9.93 35.26 -18.52
C TRP A 153 -8.99 34.12 -18.96
N THR A 154 -9.43 32.86 -18.89
CA THR A 154 -8.67 31.72 -19.39
C THR A 154 -8.98 31.46 -20.87
N HIS A 155 -7.96 31.14 -21.67
CA HIS A 155 -8.07 30.94 -23.14
C HIS A 155 -8.89 29.70 -23.57
N ARG A 156 -9.61 29.03 -22.67
CA ARG A 156 -10.42 27.84 -23.00
C ARG A 156 -11.81 28.27 -23.46
N SER A 157 -12.05 28.06 -24.74
CA SER A 157 -13.25 28.42 -25.53
C SER A 157 -14.58 28.29 -24.78
N VAL A 158 -15.41 29.33 -24.92
CA VAL A 158 -16.79 29.44 -24.42
C VAL A 158 -17.80 28.67 -25.30
N ASN A 159 -17.37 28.05 -26.42
CA ASN A 159 -18.28 27.64 -27.50
C ASN A 159 -18.39 26.12 -27.75
N GLY A 160 -18.32 25.27 -26.73
CA GLY A 160 -18.59 23.84 -26.92
C GLY A 160 -19.14 23.19 -25.67
N GLU A 161 -20.07 22.23 -25.85
CA GLU A 161 -20.54 21.34 -24.78
C GLU A 161 -19.32 20.82 -24.00
N ARG A 162 -19.22 21.22 -22.74
CA ARG A 162 -18.13 20.85 -21.85
C ARG A 162 -18.29 19.39 -21.48
N VAL A 163 -17.79 18.48 -22.32
CA VAL A 163 -17.54 17.11 -21.88
C VAL A 163 -16.36 17.19 -20.91
N GLU A 164 -16.65 17.19 -19.61
CA GLU A 164 -15.65 17.11 -18.55
C GLU A 164 -14.94 15.75 -18.62
N LYS A 165 -13.95 15.62 -19.51
CA LYS A 165 -13.02 14.49 -19.41
C LYS A 165 -12.22 14.69 -18.13
N VAL A 166 -12.55 13.89 -17.11
CA VAL A 166 -11.79 13.83 -15.87
C VAL A 166 -10.38 13.32 -16.21
N ASN A 167 -9.42 14.24 -16.27
CA ASN A 167 -8.01 13.91 -16.43
C ASN A 167 -7.28 14.24 -15.13
N TYR A 168 -6.77 13.20 -14.48
CA TYR A 168 -6.01 13.33 -13.24
C TYR A 168 -4.58 13.74 -13.62
N PRO A 169 -4.10 14.95 -13.22
CA PRO A 169 -2.76 15.39 -13.54
C PRO A 169 -1.74 14.43 -12.91
N SER A 170 -0.63 14.20 -13.59
CA SER A 170 0.48 13.45 -13.01
C SER A 170 1.11 14.25 -11.84
N TYR A 171 1.87 13.58 -10.97
CA TYR A 171 2.62 14.31 -9.95
C TYR A 171 3.68 15.21 -10.62
N THR A 172 4.27 14.77 -11.73
CA THR A 172 5.18 15.59 -12.54
C THR A 172 4.51 16.87 -13.02
N ASP A 173 3.23 16.82 -13.43
CA ASP A 173 2.48 18.02 -13.84
C ASP A 173 2.33 19.02 -12.69
N LEU A 174 2.25 18.55 -11.43
CA LEU A 174 2.28 19.41 -10.24
C LEU A 174 3.63 20.13 -10.14
N LEU A 175 4.74 19.42 -10.28
CA LEU A 175 6.08 20.02 -10.23
C LEU A 175 6.29 21.03 -11.36
N ASP A 176 5.82 20.72 -12.56
CA ASP A 176 5.94 21.61 -13.72
C ASP A 176 5.10 22.90 -13.56
N CYS A 177 3.89 22.78 -12.99
CA CYS A 177 3.05 23.95 -12.74
C CYS A 177 3.47 24.74 -11.49
N CYS A 178 4.21 24.12 -10.58
CA CYS A 178 4.66 24.69 -9.31
C CYS A 178 6.15 24.40 -9.06
N PRO A 179 7.06 24.92 -9.90
CA PRO A 179 8.49 24.57 -9.80
C PRO A 179 9.16 25.08 -8.51
N LYS A 180 8.50 25.97 -7.77
CA LYS A 180 8.95 26.50 -6.47
C LYS A 180 8.36 25.75 -5.28
N LEU A 181 7.58 24.69 -5.51
CA LEU A 181 6.91 23.93 -4.45
C LEU A 181 7.92 23.20 -3.57
N PHE A 182 8.96 22.62 -4.19
CA PHE A 182 10.03 21.93 -3.51
C PHE A 182 11.37 22.59 -3.82
N ASP A 183 12.29 22.50 -2.87
CA ASP A 183 13.68 22.85 -3.11
C ASP A 183 14.33 21.75 -3.97
N PRO A 184 14.86 22.07 -5.17
CA PRO A 184 15.51 21.06 -6.00
C PRO A 184 16.73 20.41 -5.36
N SER A 185 17.38 21.06 -4.40
CA SER A 185 18.50 20.48 -3.66
C SER A 185 18.05 19.36 -2.72
N GLU A 186 16.94 19.56 -2.01
CA GLU A 186 16.31 18.56 -1.14
C GLU A 186 15.71 17.38 -1.92
N LEU A 187 15.32 17.60 -3.17
CA LEU A 187 14.84 16.52 -4.04
C LEU A 187 15.96 15.67 -4.66
N ARG A 188 17.22 16.08 -4.50
CA ARG A 188 18.36 15.34 -5.05
C ARG A 188 18.70 14.18 -4.13
N VAL A 189 18.68 12.97 -4.67
CA VAL A 189 18.91 11.73 -3.91
C VAL A 189 20.31 11.72 -3.30
N THR A 190 20.37 11.63 -1.98
CA THR A 190 21.62 11.46 -1.23
C THR A 190 22.02 9.98 -1.15
N GLN A 191 23.22 9.71 -0.62
CA GLN A 191 23.66 8.33 -0.40
C GLN A 191 22.81 7.63 0.66
N GLU A 192 22.41 8.37 1.70
CA GLU A 192 21.53 7.93 2.76
C GLU A 192 20.15 7.53 2.22
N ASP A 193 19.56 8.39 1.37
CA ASP A 193 18.27 8.12 0.72
C ASP A 193 18.33 6.85 -0.14
N TRP A 194 19.39 6.70 -0.93
CA TRP A 194 19.60 5.53 -1.77
C TRP A 194 19.70 4.24 -0.95
N ASN A 195 20.48 4.27 0.14
CA ASN A 195 20.62 3.14 1.05
C ASN A 195 19.28 2.75 1.66
N LEU A 196 18.49 3.73 2.12
CA LEU A 196 17.16 3.53 2.68
C LEU A 196 16.17 2.99 1.63
N ALA A 197 16.18 3.58 0.43
CA ALA A 197 15.27 3.18 -0.64
C ALA A 197 15.56 1.76 -1.13
N LYS A 198 16.84 1.36 -1.25
CA LYS A 198 17.27 -0.02 -1.57
C LYS A 198 17.00 -1.00 -0.45
N LEU A 199 17.02 -0.55 0.80
CA LEU A 199 16.62 -1.36 1.94
C LEU A 199 15.16 -1.80 1.79
N ILE A 200 14.26 -0.88 1.45
CA ILE A 200 12.83 -1.17 1.24
C ILE A 200 12.58 -1.86 -0.11
N THR A 201 13.23 -1.39 -1.17
CA THR A 201 13.03 -1.83 -2.57
C THR A 201 14.37 -2.21 -3.21
N PRO A 202 14.86 -3.45 -3.06
CA PRO A 202 16.16 -3.87 -3.62
C PRO A 202 16.27 -3.74 -5.14
N THR A 203 15.13 -3.92 -5.82
CA THR A 203 15.00 -3.82 -7.28
C THR A 203 14.79 -2.39 -7.78
N LEU A 204 14.98 -1.37 -6.93
CA LEU A 204 14.83 0.03 -7.33
C LEU A 204 15.76 0.38 -8.49
N ASP A 205 15.21 1.05 -9.50
CA ASP A 205 15.91 1.44 -10.72
C ASP A 205 16.95 2.53 -10.45
N GLU A 206 18.23 2.21 -10.64
CA GLU A 206 19.36 3.13 -10.45
C GLU A 206 19.44 4.20 -11.54
N GLU A 207 18.94 3.92 -12.74
CA GLU A 207 18.89 4.90 -13.81
C GLU A 207 17.91 6.03 -13.49
N ARG A 208 16.83 5.72 -12.76
CA ARG A 208 15.80 6.70 -12.38
C ARG A 208 16.02 7.34 -11.01
N PHE A 209 16.50 6.57 -10.02
CA PHE A 209 16.52 6.97 -8.61
C PHE A 209 17.93 6.96 -7.98
N GLY A 210 18.99 6.76 -8.78
CA GLY A 210 20.36 6.73 -8.27
C GLY A 210 20.82 8.02 -7.60
N VAL A 211 21.89 7.93 -6.82
CA VAL A 211 22.50 9.05 -6.09
C VAL A 211 22.81 10.22 -7.02
N GLY A 212 22.49 11.43 -6.56
CA GLY A 212 22.68 12.67 -7.32
C GLY A 212 21.59 12.96 -8.35
N LYS A 213 20.62 12.07 -8.58
CA LYS A 213 19.47 12.33 -9.46
C LYS A 213 18.35 13.02 -8.70
N MET A 214 17.44 13.66 -9.45
CA MET A 214 16.22 14.21 -8.89
C MET A 214 15.23 13.08 -8.62
N TRP A 215 14.62 13.05 -7.42
CA TRP A 215 13.61 12.06 -7.10
C TRP A 215 12.38 12.19 -8.01
N ASN A 216 12.01 11.11 -8.68
CA ASN A 216 10.86 11.09 -9.58
C ASN A 216 9.59 10.70 -8.84
N PHE A 217 8.69 11.67 -8.63
CA PHE A 217 7.46 11.49 -7.87
C PHE A 217 6.33 10.84 -8.68
N SER A 218 5.53 10.02 -7.99
CA SER A 218 4.24 9.53 -8.47
C SER A 218 3.22 9.48 -7.32
N TRP A 219 1.94 9.63 -7.65
CA TRP A 219 0.86 9.54 -6.64
C TRP A 219 0.89 8.23 -5.85
N HIS A 220 1.27 7.14 -6.51
CA HIS A 220 1.34 5.82 -5.89
C HIS A 220 2.42 5.72 -4.80
N GLN A 221 3.53 6.48 -4.94
CA GLN A 221 4.59 6.48 -3.93
C GLN A 221 4.08 7.04 -2.59
N LEU A 222 3.25 8.09 -2.58
CA LEU A 222 2.73 8.67 -1.32
C LEU A 222 1.98 7.60 -0.51
N ARG A 223 1.09 6.89 -1.19
CA ARG A 223 0.28 5.82 -0.60
C ARG A 223 1.13 4.64 -0.13
N ARG A 224 2.16 4.27 -0.89
CA ARG A 224 3.10 3.20 -0.51
C ARG A 224 3.94 3.60 0.69
N THR A 225 4.46 4.83 0.74
CA THR A 225 5.22 5.37 1.87
C THR A 225 4.39 5.34 3.16
N GLY A 226 3.12 5.77 3.09
CA GLY A 226 2.20 5.66 4.23
C GLY A 226 2.01 4.23 4.73
N ALA A 227 1.76 3.28 3.82
CA ALA A 227 1.58 1.87 4.18
C ALA A 227 2.84 1.25 4.82
N VAL A 228 4.03 1.53 4.26
CA VAL A 228 5.31 1.07 4.80
C VAL A 228 5.55 1.62 6.21
N ASN A 229 5.34 2.92 6.43
CA ASN A 229 5.53 3.55 7.74
C ASN A 229 4.53 3.03 8.78
N MET A 230 3.25 2.88 8.41
CA MET A 230 2.24 2.32 9.30
C MET A 230 2.56 0.89 9.72
N GLN A 231 3.00 0.02 8.78
CA GLN A 231 3.44 -1.34 9.12
C GLN A 231 4.72 -1.34 9.96
N ALA A 232 5.68 -0.47 9.64
CA ALA A 232 6.93 -0.36 10.38
C ALA A 232 6.76 0.14 11.82
N SER A 233 5.72 0.95 12.08
CA SER A 233 5.42 1.49 13.41
C SER A 233 5.02 0.41 14.43
N GLY A 234 4.42 -0.70 13.98
CA GLY A 234 3.81 -1.70 14.85
C GLY A 234 2.56 -1.22 15.61
N LEU A 235 2.13 0.03 15.43
CA LEU A 235 0.97 0.64 16.11
C LEU A 235 -0.36 0.33 15.40
N VAL A 236 -0.31 0.08 14.09
CA VAL A 236 -1.49 -0.08 13.24
C VAL A 236 -1.59 -1.53 12.78
N SER A 237 -2.73 -2.17 13.02
CA SER A 237 -2.96 -3.55 12.60
C SER A 237 -3.01 -3.67 11.07
N ASN A 238 -2.64 -4.84 10.52
CA ASN A 238 -2.72 -5.06 9.07
C ASN A 238 -4.16 -4.92 8.53
N PHE A 239 -5.17 -5.24 9.33
CA PHE A 239 -6.57 -5.06 8.97
C PHE A 239 -6.98 -3.58 8.94
N SER A 240 -6.49 -2.77 9.88
CA SER A 240 -6.69 -1.32 9.87
C SER A 240 -6.03 -0.68 8.65
N ILE A 241 -4.82 -1.13 8.28
CA ILE A 241 -4.14 -0.67 7.05
C ILE A 241 -4.92 -1.11 5.80
N GLN A 242 -5.46 -2.33 5.79
CA GLN A 242 -6.33 -2.80 4.70
C GLN A 242 -7.58 -1.94 4.55
N TYR A 243 -8.23 -1.59 5.67
CA TYR A 243 -9.38 -0.69 5.69
C TYR A 243 -9.02 0.69 5.16
N GLN A 244 -7.92 1.29 5.65
CA GLN A 244 -7.48 2.62 5.22
C GLN A 244 -7.10 2.64 3.72
N LEU A 245 -6.49 1.57 3.22
CA LEU A 245 -6.20 1.40 1.80
C LEU A 245 -7.44 1.00 0.98
N LYS A 246 -8.59 0.68 1.60
CA LYS A 246 -9.77 0.14 0.90
C LYS A 246 -9.44 -1.08 0.04
N HIS A 247 -8.51 -1.93 0.48
CA HIS A 247 -8.13 -3.15 -0.24
C HIS A 247 -9.10 -4.28 0.06
N SER A 248 -9.55 -5.01 -0.97
CA SER A 248 -10.46 -6.14 -0.81
C SER A 248 -9.83 -7.34 -0.10
N ILE A 249 -8.51 -7.52 -0.28
CA ILE A 249 -7.75 -8.63 0.30
C ILE A 249 -6.53 -8.14 1.07
N LEU A 250 -6.22 -8.81 2.18
CA LEU A 250 -5.10 -8.48 3.06
C LEU A 250 -3.74 -8.53 2.35
N SER A 251 -3.57 -9.49 1.43
CA SER A 251 -2.32 -9.67 0.69
C SER A 251 -1.94 -8.45 -0.14
N SER A 252 -2.92 -7.69 -0.66
CA SER A 252 -2.66 -6.42 -1.35
C SER A 252 -2.06 -5.38 -0.41
N SER A 253 -2.52 -5.32 0.85
CA SER A 253 -1.99 -4.40 1.86
C SER A 253 -0.59 -4.80 2.33
N LEU A 254 -0.35 -6.11 2.51
CA LEU A 254 0.97 -6.64 2.83
C LEU A 254 1.98 -6.39 1.69
N TYR A 255 1.54 -6.49 0.44
CA TYR A 255 2.36 -6.15 -0.72
C TYR A 255 2.75 -4.66 -0.73
N TYR A 256 1.83 -3.75 -0.41
CA TYR A 256 2.13 -2.32 -0.38
C TYR A 256 3.17 -1.96 0.69
N GLY A 257 3.09 -2.56 1.87
CA GLY A 257 4.10 -2.35 2.91
C GLY A 257 5.33 -3.26 2.80
N GLN A 258 5.47 -4.05 1.71
CA GLN A 258 6.60 -4.93 1.53
C GLN A 258 7.94 -4.20 1.72
N GLY A 259 8.79 -4.76 2.58
CA GLY A 259 10.07 -4.16 2.98
C GLY A 259 10.03 -3.41 4.31
N TYR A 260 8.85 -3.20 4.92
CA TYR A 260 8.69 -2.44 6.17
C TYR A 260 9.55 -2.97 7.33
N SER A 261 9.66 -4.30 7.49
CA SER A 261 10.38 -4.91 8.61
C SER A 261 11.88 -4.59 8.61
N ARG A 262 12.40 -4.11 7.48
CA ARG A 262 13.79 -3.68 7.37
C ARG A 262 14.02 -2.28 7.94
N LEU A 263 12.97 -1.48 8.13
CA LEU A 263 13.01 -0.20 8.84
C LEU A 263 12.92 -0.37 10.36
N SER A 264 12.21 -1.40 10.83
CA SER A 264 11.91 -1.60 12.25
C SER A 264 13.00 -2.32 13.05
N ILE A 265 14.01 -2.92 12.41
CA ILE A 265 15.03 -3.73 13.09
C ILE A 265 16.39 -3.06 12.91
N ASN A 266 17.07 -2.70 14.00
CA ASN A 266 18.45 -2.20 13.91
C ASN A 266 19.35 -3.27 13.26
N ARG A 267 20.46 -2.83 12.65
CA ARG A 267 21.29 -3.71 11.81
C ARG A 267 21.84 -4.91 12.59
N GLU A 268 22.14 -4.70 13.87
CA GLU A 268 22.70 -5.67 14.80
C GLU A 268 21.66 -6.73 15.16
N ALA A 269 20.46 -6.34 15.60
CA ALA A 269 19.35 -7.24 15.91
C ALA A 269 18.86 -7.99 14.67
N ARG A 270 18.99 -7.40 13.48
CA ARG A 270 18.71 -8.08 12.22
C ARG A 270 19.75 -9.14 11.91
N ALA A 271 21.03 -8.82 12.05
CA ALA A 271 22.11 -9.78 11.85
C ALA A 271 21.99 -10.94 12.84
N GLU A 272 21.68 -10.63 14.10
CA GLU A 272 21.40 -11.59 15.15
C GLU A 272 20.18 -12.46 14.81
N TYR A 273 19.02 -11.85 14.52
CA TYR A 273 17.80 -12.57 14.14
C TYR A 273 18.02 -13.51 12.96
N ILE A 274 18.67 -13.02 11.89
CA ILE A 274 18.97 -13.84 10.71
C ILE A 274 19.92 -14.98 11.09
N ARG A 275 20.95 -14.72 11.92
CA ARG A 275 21.88 -15.73 12.38
C ARG A 275 21.16 -16.79 13.22
N THR A 276 20.43 -16.40 14.25
CA THR A 276 19.63 -17.27 15.11
C THR A 276 18.61 -18.07 14.32
N MET A 277 17.93 -17.46 13.34
CA MET A 277 16.98 -18.16 12.47
C MET A 277 17.66 -19.29 11.69
N TYR A 278 18.82 -19.02 11.08
CA TYR A 278 19.56 -20.05 10.36
C TYR A 278 20.18 -21.10 11.30
N GLU A 279 20.63 -20.73 12.50
CA GLU A 279 21.10 -21.66 13.54
C GLU A 279 19.98 -22.62 13.97
N LEU A 280 18.81 -22.09 14.31
CA LEU A 280 17.63 -22.88 14.66
C LEU A 280 17.20 -23.81 13.53
N MET A 281 17.21 -23.31 12.29
CA MET A 281 16.89 -24.12 11.13
C MET A 281 17.93 -25.24 10.91
N GLY A 282 19.21 -24.98 11.15
CA GLY A 282 20.27 -25.99 11.13
C GLY A 282 20.06 -27.08 12.18
N MET A 283 19.73 -26.69 13.42
CA MET A 283 19.39 -27.63 14.50
C MET A 283 18.18 -28.50 14.15
N GLU A 284 17.13 -27.90 13.55
CA GLU A 284 15.94 -28.64 13.13
C GLU A 284 16.22 -29.59 11.96
N LEU A 285 17.05 -29.18 10.99
CA LEU A 285 17.49 -30.05 9.90
C LEU A 285 18.33 -31.22 10.42
N ALA A 286 19.18 -31.00 11.43
CA ALA A 286 19.91 -32.09 12.08
C ALA A 286 18.95 -33.10 12.73
N GLN A 287 17.83 -32.64 13.31
CA GLN A 287 16.80 -33.52 13.87
C GLN A 287 16.09 -34.37 12.79
N LEU A 288 16.11 -33.98 11.51
CA LEU A 288 15.50 -34.80 10.45
C LEU A 288 16.19 -36.16 10.27
N PHE A 289 17.47 -36.26 10.65
CA PHE A 289 18.21 -37.52 10.63
C PHE A 289 17.78 -38.48 11.75
N SER A 290 17.12 -37.98 12.80
CA SER A 290 16.58 -38.81 13.88
C SER A 290 15.30 -39.53 13.45
N ASP A 291 14.91 -40.56 14.22
CA ASP A 291 13.67 -41.31 14.00
C ASP A 291 12.39 -40.54 14.37
N ARG A 292 12.52 -39.28 14.81
CA ARG A 292 11.39 -38.39 15.11
C ARG A 292 10.50 -38.14 13.89
N PHE A 293 11.12 -37.94 12.73
CA PHE A 293 10.42 -37.56 11.51
C PHE A 293 10.23 -38.76 10.57
N VAL A 294 9.00 -38.96 10.10
CA VAL A 294 8.61 -40.09 9.24
C VAL A 294 8.08 -39.58 7.91
N SER A 295 8.55 -40.15 6.80
CA SER A 295 7.99 -39.84 5.48
C SER A 295 6.74 -40.68 5.24
N PRO A 296 5.67 -40.12 4.66
CA PRO A 296 4.48 -40.88 4.28
C PRO A 296 4.76 -42.06 3.34
N TYR A 297 5.89 -42.02 2.63
CA TYR A 297 6.33 -43.01 1.65
C TYR A 297 7.49 -43.89 2.17
N GLY A 298 7.74 -43.92 3.48
CA GLY A 298 8.73 -44.82 4.08
C GLY A 298 10.15 -44.28 4.16
N ALA A 299 11.01 -45.09 4.79
CA ALA A 299 12.41 -44.74 5.07
C ALA A 299 13.22 -44.42 3.80
N ALA A 300 12.97 -45.12 2.69
CA ALA A 300 13.65 -44.86 1.42
C ALA A 300 13.39 -43.44 0.89
N ARG A 301 12.13 -42.96 0.97
CA ARG A 301 11.80 -41.59 0.59
C ARG A 301 12.42 -40.57 1.54
N LYS A 302 12.41 -40.85 2.85
CA LYS A 302 13.10 -40.01 3.84
C LYS A 302 14.58 -39.88 3.52
N GLN A 303 15.26 -40.97 3.16
CA GLN A 303 16.67 -40.94 2.76
C GLN A 303 16.91 -40.08 1.50
N ILE A 304 16.03 -40.11 0.50
CA ILE A 304 16.12 -39.23 -0.69
C ILE A 304 15.98 -37.75 -0.29
N ILE A 305 15.04 -37.44 0.60
CA ILE A 305 14.85 -36.08 1.13
C ILE A 305 16.10 -35.64 1.90
N LEU A 306 16.66 -36.54 2.72
CA LEU A 306 17.86 -36.28 3.49
C LEU A 306 19.11 -36.16 2.61
N GLN A 307 19.24 -36.89 1.49
CA GLN A 307 20.38 -36.80 0.55
C GLN A 307 20.56 -35.41 -0.04
N LEU A 308 19.46 -34.67 -0.23
CA LEU A 308 19.47 -33.26 -0.61
C LEU A 308 20.03 -32.35 0.51
N VAL A 309 20.02 -32.84 1.75
CA VAL A 309 20.52 -32.19 2.97
C VAL A 309 21.93 -32.70 3.34
N THR A 310 22.31 -33.94 3.00
CA THR A 310 23.50 -34.62 3.58
C THR A 310 24.84 -34.27 2.95
N GLN A 311 24.90 -33.54 1.82
CA GLN A 311 26.19 -33.20 1.21
C GLN A 311 26.91 -31.99 1.85
N SER A 312 26.60 -31.67 3.10
CA SER A 312 26.98 -30.37 3.65
C SER A 312 27.16 -30.39 5.17
N ASP A 313 28.38 -30.06 5.63
CA ASP A 313 28.64 -29.60 7.01
C ASP A 313 27.64 -28.50 7.43
N ASP A 314 27.45 -28.27 8.73
CA ASP A 314 26.60 -27.19 9.26
C ASP A 314 26.82 -25.83 8.56
N LYS A 315 28.08 -25.53 8.22
CA LYS A 315 28.47 -24.32 7.47
C LYS A 315 27.96 -24.30 6.02
N LYS A 316 27.91 -25.46 5.37
CA LYS A 316 27.41 -25.62 4.00
C LYS A 316 25.88 -25.71 3.97
N LEU A 317 25.23 -26.26 5.00
CA LEU A 317 23.77 -26.20 5.18
C LEU A 317 23.30 -24.76 5.35
N LEU A 318 24.03 -23.97 6.13
CA LEU A 318 23.83 -22.52 6.25
C LEU A 318 23.93 -21.82 4.89
N ALA A 319 24.96 -22.15 4.10
CA ALA A 319 25.17 -21.58 2.77
C ALA A 319 24.10 -22.00 1.76
N ALA A 320 23.68 -23.27 1.79
CA ALA A 320 22.63 -23.81 0.93
C ALA A 320 21.25 -23.23 1.28
N SER A 321 20.98 -22.99 2.57
CA SER A 321 19.78 -22.28 3.03
C SER A 321 19.77 -20.80 2.60
N LYS A 322 20.89 -20.09 2.78
CA LYS A 322 21.06 -18.71 2.27
C LYS A 322 20.87 -18.62 0.75
N ALA A 323 21.24 -19.68 0.03
CA ALA A 323 21.04 -19.79 -1.42
C ALA A 323 19.66 -20.34 -1.82
N GLY A 324 18.76 -20.62 -0.87
CA GLY A 324 17.40 -21.14 -1.13
C GLY A 324 17.34 -22.58 -1.65
N ARG A 325 18.43 -23.36 -1.54
CA ARG A 325 18.55 -24.73 -2.07
C ARG A 325 18.02 -25.79 -1.11
N VAL A 326 17.95 -25.47 0.18
CA VAL A 326 17.37 -26.32 1.22
C VAL A 326 16.16 -25.59 1.79
N ALA A 327 14.99 -26.23 1.76
CA ALA A 327 13.78 -25.71 2.35
C ALA A 327 13.38 -26.58 3.54
N TRP A 328 13.09 -25.95 4.67
CA TRP A 328 12.46 -26.57 5.81
C TRP A 328 11.48 -25.60 6.42
N ARG A 329 10.22 -26.03 6.57
CA ARG A 329 9.17 -25.25 7.22
C ARG A 329 8.34 -26.15 8.11
N LYS A 330 8.04 -25.69 9.33
CA LYS A 330 7.12 -26.37 10.24
C LYS A 330 5.70 -26.35 9.67
N THR A 331 5.02 -27.48 9.74
CA THR A 331 3.61 -27.65 9.38
C THR A 331 2.87 -28.17 10.61
N LEU A 332 1.54 -28.24 10.61
CA LEU A 332 0.79 -28.83 11.72
C LEU A 332 1.16 -30.30 11.95
N LEU A 333 1.38 -31.06 10.87
CA LEU A 333 1.70 -32.49 10.93
C LEU A 333 3.19 -32.78 11.24
N GLY A 334 4.07 -31.79 11.11
CA GLY A 334 5.51 -31.93 11.32
C GLY A 334 6.29 -30.86 10.59
N GLY A 335 6.84 -31.19 9.42
CA GLY A 335 7.48 -30.23 8.55
C GLY A 335 7.41 -30.58 7.07
N CYS A 336 7.90 -29.66 6.25
CA CYS A 336 7.88 -29.77 4.80
C CYS A 336 9.21 -29.33 4.20
N THR A 337 9.70 -30.12 3.24
CA THR A 337 10.97 -29.91 2.55
C THR A 337 10.83 -29.38 1.12
N LYS A 338 9.61 -29.00 0.72
CA LYS A 338 9.34 -28.49 -0.64
C LYS A 338 10.07 -27.16 -0.85
N THR A 339 10.97 -27.14 -1.83
CA THR A 339 11.64 -25.93 -2.30
C THR A 339 10.65 -25.02 -3.04
N GLY A 340 10.78 -23.71 -2.85
CA GLY A 340 9.87 -22.72 -3.42
C GLY A 340 8.51 -22.64 -2.73
N SER A 341 7.55 -21.99 -3.40
CA SER A 341 6.22 -21.74 -2.87
C SER A 341 5.32 -22.99 -2.92
N CYS A 342 4.36 -23.06 -2.00
CA CYS A 342 3.33 -24.09 -1.97
C CYS A 342 1.96 -23.42 -1.90
N GLU A 343 1.11 -23.73 -2.86
CA GLU A 343 -0.26 -23.18 -2.98
C GLU A 343 -1.23 -23.73 -1.91
N TYR A 344 -0.93 -24.88 -1.31
CA TYR A 344 -1.83 -25.56 -0.38
C TYR A 344 -1.67 -25.12 1.08
N GLY A 345 -0.55 -24.46 1.42
CA GLY A 345 -0.20 -24.17 2.81
C GLY A 345 0.03 -25.44 3.66
N GLY A 346 0.46 -25.28 4.90
CA GLY A 346 0.68 -26.40 5.84
C GLY A 346 0.51 -26.00 7.31
N ILE A 347 0.05 -24.77 7.56
CA ILE A 347 -0.14 -24.18 8.89
C ILE A 347 -1.63 -24.06 9.18
N ASP A 348 -2.41 -23.54 8.23
CA ASP A 348 -3.86 -23.36 8.42
C ASP A 348 -4.69 -24.49 7.79
N ASN A 349 -4.12 -25.20 6.81
CA ASN A 349 -4.75 -26.31 6.11
C ASN A 349 -3.73 -27.43 5.88
N ILE A 350 -4.16 -28.68 6.11
CA ILE A 350 -3.34 -29.88 5.99
C ILE A 350 -3.83 -30.86 4.94
N VAL A 351 -4.97 -30.60 4.28
CA VAL A 351 -5.66 -31.53 3.36
C VAL A 351 -4.69 -32.13 2.36
N ARG A 352 -3.89 -31.30 1.67
CA ARG A 352 -2.91 -31.82 0.69
C ARG A 352 -1.73 -32.51 1.37
N CYS A 353 -1.28 -32.03 2.53
CA CYS A 353 -0.12 -32.57 3.24
C CYS A 353 -0.35 -34.03 3.67
N GLY A 354 -1.51 -34.34 4.26
CA GLY A 354 -1.88 -35.70 4.65
C GLY A 354 -2.73 -36.46 3.63
N GLY A 355 -3.02 -35.89 2.45
CA GLY A 355 -3.73 -36.58 1.37
C GLY A 355 -5.23 -36.73 1.58
N GLY A 356 -5.87 -35.79 2.29
CA GLY A 356 -7.32 -35.73 2.47
C GLY A 356 -8.12 -35.37 1.21
N ASP A 357 -7.43 -34.96 0.16
CA ASP A 357 -7.94 -34.75 -1.20
C ASP A 357 -7.97 -36.03 -2.05
N ASN A 358 -7.75 -37.19 -1.44
CA ASN A 358 -7.68 -38.51 -2.09
C ASN A 358 -6.55 -38.66 -3.13
N LYS A 359 -5.56 -37.76 -3.14
CA LYS A 359 -4.38 -37.83 -4.03
C LYS A 359 -3.12 -38.33 -3.31
N GLY A 360 -3.30 -38.99 -2.16
CA GLY A 360 -2.23 -39.45 -1.28
C GLY A 360 -1.48 -38.31 -0.56
N PRO A 361 -0.72 -38.61 0.52
CA PRO A 361 0.06 -37.60 1.23
C PRO A 361 1.10 -36.90 0.35
N CYS A 362 1.55 -35.71 0.75
CA CYS A 362 2.56 -34.98 0.00
C CYS A 362 3.95 -35.65 0.10
N ALA A 363 4.64 -35.79 -1.03
CA ALA A 363 5.96 -36.43 -1.11
C ALA A 363 7.10 -35.64 -0.44
N ASP A 364 6.85 -34.37 -0.11
CA ASP A 364 7.78 -33.47 0.59
C ASP A 364 7.36 -33.23 2.05
N ALA A 365 6.34 -33.95 2.54
CA ALA A 365 5.93 -33.90 3.94
C ALA A 365 6.75 -34.88 4.78
N LEU A 366 7.09 -34.44 5.99
CA LEU A 366 7.65 -35.27 7.05
C LEU A 366 6.76 -35.11 8.28
N PHE A 367 6.16 -36.20 8.74
CA PHE A 367 5.31 -36.22 9.91
C PHE A 367 6.15 -36.37 11.17
N ASP A 368 5.79 -35.65 12.23
CA ASP A 368 6.56 -35.56 13.47
C ASP A 368 5.91 -36.40 14.57
N ARG A 369 6.61 -37.43 15.04
CA ARG A 369 6.13 -38.32 16.11
C ARG A 369 5.83 -37.57 17.41
N GLU A 370 6.58 -36.52 17.73
CA GLU A 370 6.32 -35.73 18.93
C GLU A 370 5.01 -34.94 18.85
N ARG A 371 4.42 -34.80 17.65
CA ARG A 371 3.14 -34.10 17.46
C ARG A 371 1.94 -35.02 17.52
N LEU A 372 2.12 -36.32 17.78
CA LEU A 372 1.02 -37.30 17.77
C LEU A 372 -0.16 -36.85 18.66
N GLN A 373 0.11 -36.41 19.89
CA GLN A 373 -0.94 -35.89 20.79
C GLN A 373 -1.62 -34.61 20.28
N ARG A 374 -0.88 -33.74 19.58
CA ARG A 374 -1.44 -32.50 19.00
C ARG A 374 -2.32 -32.83 17.78
N ILE A 375 -1.89 -33.77 16.95
CA ILE A 375 -2.65 -34.27 15.80
C ILE A 375 -3.95 -34.94 16.28
N GLN A 376 -3.90 -35.72 17.36
CA GLN A 376 -5.09 -36.32 17.98
C GLN A 376 -6.07 -35.27 18.52
N ARG A 377 -5.57 -34.25 19.21
CA ARG A 377 -6.42 -33.14 19.69
C ARG A 377 -7.06 -32.38 18.54
N LEU A 378 -6.30 -32.10 17.48
CA LEU A 378 -6.84 -31.45 16.28
C LEU A 378 -7.93 -32.31 15.62
N LEU A 379 -7.76 -33.63 15.59
CA LEU A 379 -8.78 -34.55 15.08
C LEU A 379 -10.08 -34.45 15.89
N GLN A 380 -9.99 -34.49 17.22
CA GLN A 380 -11.14 -34.31 18.10
C GLN A 380 -11.87 -32.98 17.84
N THR A 381 -11.13 -31.88 17.74
CA THR A 381 -11.72 -30.57 17.42
C THR A 381 -12.39 -30.54 16.03
N ILE A 382 -11.88 -31.27 15.05
CA ILE A 382 -12.51 -31.37 13.73
C ILE A 382 -13.77 -32.22 13.79
N ASP A 383 -13.76 -33.33 14.55
CA ASP A 383 -14.93 -34.18 14.76
C ASP A 383 -16.06 -33.40 15.45
N GLU A 384 -15.77 -32.65 16.51
CA GLU A 384 -16.74 -31.76 17.18
C GLU A 384 -17.34 -30.72 16.21
N ARG A 385 -16.52 -30.15 15.33
CA ARG A 385 -16.99 -29.18 14.32
C ARG A 385 -17.85 -29.82 13.23
N LEU A 386 -17.57 -31.08 12.89
CA LEU A 386 -18.37 -31.82 11.90
C LEU A 386 -19.78 -32.10 12.40
N GLU A 387 -19.96 -32.34 13.71
CA GLU A 387 -21.29 -32.54 14.32
C GLU A 387 -22.22 -31.32 14.12
N HIS A 388 -21.63 -30.12 14.03
CA HIS A 388 -22.35 -28.86 13.88
C HIS A 388 -22.35 -28.32 12.45
N ALA A 389 -21.71 -29.01 11.50
CA ALA A 389 -21.59 -28.57 10.13
C ALA A 389 -22.86 -28.90 9.33
N GLU A 390 -23.36 -27.93 8.57
CA GLU A 390 -24.50 -28.15 7.68
C GLU A 390 -24.18 -29.20 6.60
N VAL A 391 -25.08 -30.17 6.44
CA VAL A 391 -24.91 -31.29 5.53
C VAL A 391 -24.82 -30.82 4.07
N GLY A 392 -23.82 -31.27 3.34
CA GLY A 392 -23.55 -30.90 1.95
C GLY A 392 -22.83 -29.57 1.79
N SER A 393 -22.59 -28.81 2.87
CA SER A 393 -21.94 -27.51 2.79
C SER A 393 -20.46 -27.61 2.40
N PRO A 394 -19.88 -26.59 1.72
CA PRO A 394 -18.44 -26.52 1.48
C PRO A 394 -17.61 -26.59 2.77
N TYR A 395 -18.18 -26.13 3.88
CA TYR A 395 -17.55 -26.21 5.20
C TYR A 395 -17.44 -27.66 5.69
N GLN A 396 -18.52 -28.44 5.61
CA GLN A 396 -18.49 -29.87 5.96
C GLN A 396 -17.47 -30.62 5.09
N GLN A 397 -17.48 -30.41 3.78
CA GLN A 397 -16.53 -31.06 2.86
C GLN A 397 -15.07 -30.73 3.20
N SER A 398 -14.79 -29.49 3.58
CA SER A 398 -13.45 -29.07 4.03
C SER A 398 -13.02 -29.76 5.32
N LEU A 399 -13.91 -29.85 6.30
CA LEU A 399 -13.64 -30.54 7.56
C LEU A 399 -13.42 -32.04 7.35
N GLU A 400 -14.24 -32.70 6.53
CA GLU A 400 -14.05 -34.12 6.19
C GLU A 400 -12.70 -34.38 5.50
N ALA A 401 -12.29 -33.49 4.60
CA ALA A 401 -10.98 -33.59 3.96
C ALA A 401 -9.84 -33.43 4.97
N GLN A 402 -9.97 -32.49 5.92
CA GLN A 402 -8.96 -32.32 6.97
C GLN A 402 -8.92 -33.51 7.93
N ARG A 403 -10.09 -34.05 8.29
CA ARG A 403 -10.23 -35.27 9.09
C ARG A 403 -9.48 -36.44 8.45
N ARG A 404 -9.76 -36.73 7.17
CA ARG A 404 -9.03 -37.76 6.39
C ARG A 404 -7.52 -37.54 6.39
N SER A 405 -7.09 -36.29 6.23
CA SER A 405 -5.66 -35.95 6.26
C SER A 405 -5.02 -36.26 7.62
N LEU A 406 -5.70 -36.03 8.74
CA LEU A 406 -5.21 -36.36 10.07
C LEU A 406 -5.17 -37.86 10.30
N GLU A 407 -6.21 -38.59 9.88
CA GLU A 407 -6.27 -40.05 9.98
C GLU A 407 -5.11 -40.70 9.20
N ASN A 408 -4.85 -40.24 7.98
CA ASN A 408 -3.72 -40.70 7.18
C ASN A 408 -2.38 -40.43 7.88
N ALA A 409 -2.20 -39.24 8.46
CA ALA A 409 -0.98 -38.89 9.17
C ALA A 409 -0.78 -39.74 10.43
N LEU A 410 -1.85 -39.97 11.20
CA LEU A 410 -1.82 -40.85 12.38
C LEU A 410 -1.51 -42.30 11.99
N ASN A 411 -2.07 -42.78 10.87
CA ASN A 411 -1.78 -44.12 10.39
C ASN A 411 -0.29 -44.28 10.06
N VAL A 412 0.29 -43.33 9.31
CA VAL A 412 1.73 -43.33 9.01
C VAL A 412 2.56 -43.30 10.30
N LEU A 413 2.25 -42.40 11.24
CA LEU A 413 3.01 -42.26 12.49
C LEU A 413 2.93 -43.48 13.42
N ARG A 414 1.91 -44.34 13.27
CA ARG A 414 1.72 -45.56 14.07
C ARG A 414 2.29 -46.81 13.41
N THR A 415 2.38 -46.84 12.08
CA THR A 415 2.76 -48.04 11.31
C THR A 415 4.21 -48.05 10.88
N GLN A 416 4.85 -46.88 10.82
CA GLN A 416 6.26 -46.71 10.47
C GLN A 416 7.02 -46.10 11.62
#